data_AF-A0A7W5B9R3-F1
#
_entry.id   AF-A0A7W5B9R3-F1
#
_cell.length_a   1.000
_cell.length_b   1.000
_cell.length_c   1.000
_cell.angle_alpha   90.00
_cell.angle_beta   90.00
_cell.angle_gamma   90.00
#
_symmetry.space_group_name_H-M   'P 1'
#
loop_
_entity.id
_entity.type
_entity.pdbx_description
1 polymer ?
#
loop_
_entity_poly.entity_id
_entity_poly.type
_entity_poly.pdbx_seq_one_letter_code
_entity_poly.pdbx_strand_id
1 'polypeptide(L)'
;MAINSDADQETILSLSKADQKRLERLAALAGRTPKAMLRFVLRDGFAECEESVRASLRSDEEFERGDSYSHTEAMQTTRRLLAARGKQQD
;
A
#
# COMPACT_ATOMS: atom_id res chain seq x y z
N MET A 1 -12.76 -20.89 -6.69
CA MET A 1 -12.76 -20.21 -8.00
C MET A 1 -11.32 -20.18 -8.52
N ALA A 2 -10.96 -21.11 -9.41
CA ALA A 2 -9.57 -21.35 -9.83
C ALA A 2 -9.47 -21.45 -11.36
N ILE A 3 -9.78 -20.36 -12.07
CA ILE A 3 -9.93 -20.40 -13.54
C ILE A 3 -8.75 -19.73 -14.29
N ASN A 4 -7.81 -19.04 -13.62
CA ASN A 4 -6.76 -18.27 -14.34
C ASN A 4 -5.31 -18.71 -14.04
N SER A 5 -5.07 -19.95 -13.60
CA SER A 5 -3.73 -20.30 -13.10
C SER A 5 -2.60 -20.27 -14.12
N ASP A 6 -2.87 -20.74 -15.33
CA ASP A 6 -1.83 -20.89 -16.35
C ASP A 6 -1.62 -19.57 -17.11
N ALA A 7 -2.68 -18.81 -17.36
CA ALA A 7 -2.62 -17.51 -18.00
C ALA A 7 -1.84 -16.46 -17.18
N ASP A 8 -2.01 -16.47 -15.85
CA ASP A 8 -1.25 -15.58 -14.97
C ASP A 8 0.25 -15.94 -15.00
N GLN A 9 0.58 -17.23 -15.07
CA GLN A 9 1.96 -17.70 -15.14
C GLN A 9 2.62 -17.35 -16.47
N GLU A 10 1.90 -17.52 -17.59
CA GLU A 10 2.35 -17.10 -18.91
C GLU A 10 2.58 -15.58 -18.97
N THR A 11 1.68 -14.81 -18.36
CA THR A 11 1.83 -13.35 -18.27
C THR A 11 3.09 -12.96 -17.48
N ILE A 12 3.40 -13.66 -16.38
CA ILE A 12 4.64 -13.42 -15.64
C ILE A 12 5.86 -13.75 -16.51
N LEU A 13 5.81 -14.83 -17.27
CA LEU A 13 6.92 -15.25 -18.14
C LEU A 13 7.16 -14.30 -19.32
N SER A 14 6.12 -13.60 -19.79
CA SER A 14 6.22 -12.61 -20.87
C SER A 14 6.77 -11.25 -20.42
N LEU A 15 6.78 -10.96 -19.12
CA LEU A 15 7.43 -9.77 -18.57
C LEU A 15 8.95 -9.81 -18.81
N SER A 16 9.58 -8.64 -18.84
CA SER A 16 11.04 -8.56 -18.82
C SER A 16 11.61 -9.23 -17.56
N LYS A 17 12.85 -9.74 -17.62
CA LYS A 17 13.50 -10.32 -16.42
C LYS A 17 13.65 -9.31 -15.27
N ALA A 18 13.73 -8.02 -15.59
CA ALA A 18 13.75 -6.96 -14.59
C ALA A 18 12.38 -6.84 -13.90
N ASP A 19 11.29 -6.85 -14.67
CA ASP A 19 9.93 -6.74 -14.14
C ASP A 19 9.48 -7.99 -13.39
N GLN A 20 9.94 -9.18 -13.81
CA GLN A 20 9.74 -10.42 -13.05
C GLN A 20 10.34 -10.30 -11.63
N LYS A 21 11.61 -9.89 -11.54
CA LYS A 21 12.27 -9.68 -10.24
C LYS A 21 11.62 -8.56 -9.42
N ARG A 22 11.16 -7.50 -10.09
CA ARG A 22 10.44 -6.39 -9.46
C ARG A 22 9.13 -6.87 -8.85
N LEU A 23 8.35 -7.67 -9.59
CA LEU A 23 7.10 -8.26 -9.13
C LEU A 23 7.32 -9.23 -7.95
N GLU A 24 8.35 -10.07 -8.02
CA GLU A 24 8.69 -11.00 -6.93
C GLU A 24 9.01 -10.27 -5.63
N ARG A 25 9.85 -9.23 -5.70
CA ARG A 25 10.19 -8.41 -4.53
C ARG A 25 8.97 -7.69 -3.97
N LEU A 26 8.19 -7.07 -4.84
CA LEU A 26 7.00 -6.34 -4.44
C LEU A 26 5.95 -7.28 -3.79
N ALA A 27 5.78 -8.48 -4.34
CA ALA A 27 4.91 -9.50 -3.77
C ALA A 27 5.41 -9.96 -2.39
N ALA A 28 6.71 -10.21 -2.24
CA ALA A 28 7.31 -10.58 -0.95
C ALA A 28 7.10 -9.49 0.12
N LEU A 29 7.36 -8.21 -0.21
CA LEU A 29 7.14 -7.08 0.70
C LEU A 29 5.67 -6.94 1.12
N ALA A 30 4.73 -7.25 0.22
CA ALA A 30 3.31 -7.20 0.52
C ALA A 30 2.75 -8.47 1.17
N GLY A 31 3.58 -9.49 1.45
CA GLY A 31 3.13 -10.78 1.98
C GLY A 31 2.23 -11.57 1.03
N ARG A 32 2.40 -11.40 -0.29
CA ARG A 32 1.57 -12.00 -1.35
C ARG A 32 2.41 -12.88 -2.28
N THR A 33 1.76 -13.74 -3.06
CA THR A 33 2.42 -14.44 -4.16
C THR A 33 2.58 -13.50 -5.38
N PRO A 34 3.61 -13.68 -6.23
CA PRO A 34 3.79 -12.88 -7.45
C PRO A 34 2.54 -12.86 -8.33
N LYS A 35 1.87 -14.01 -8.45
CA LYS A 35 0.58 -14.16 -9.14
C LYS A 35 -0.52 -13.29 -8.53
N ALA A 36 -0.68 -13.30 -7.21
CA ALA A 36 -1.67 -12.47 -6.54
C ALA A 36 -1.33 -10.97 -6.64
N MET A 37 -0.05 -10.62 -6.76
CA MET A 37 0.40 -9.24 -6.95
C MET A 37 0.21 -8.75 -8.39
N LEU A 38 0.37 -9.64 -9.38
CA LEU A 38 0.30 -9.32 -10.81
C LEU A 38 -0.98 -8.58 -11.18
N ARG A 39 -2.14 -9.02 -10.67
CA ARG A 39 -3.42 -8.37 -10.97
C ARG A 39 -3.48 -6.89 -10.57
N PHE A 40 -2.78 -6.50 -9.50
CA PHE A 40 -2.73 -5.12 -9.05
C PHE A 40 -1.76 -4.32 -9.92
N VAL A 41 -0.60 -4.90 -10.23
CA VAL A 41 0.38 -4.28 -11.13
C VAL A 41 -0.18 -4.07 -12.54
N LEU A 42 -0.98 -5.00 -13.06
CA LEU A 42 -1.64 -4.83 -14.36
C LEU A 42 -2.74 -3.76 -14.33
N ARG A 43 -3.37 -3.53 -13.18
CA ARG A 43 -4.44 -2.54 -13.01
C ARG A 43 -3.89 -1.13 -12.78
N ASP A 44 -2.93 -1.01 -11.86
CA ASP A 44 -2.48 0.27 -11.29
C ASP A 44 -1.06 0.64 -11.74
N GLY A 45 -0.32 -0.32 -12.30
CA GLY A 45 1.10 -0.18 -12.60
C GLY A 45 2.00 -0.45 -11.40
N PHE A 46 3.29 -0.68 -11.68
CA PHE A 46 4.27 -0.95 -10.63
C PHE A 46 4.46 0.21 -9.65
N ALA A 47 4.49 1.45 -10.14
CA ALA A 47 4.80 2.62 -9.32
C ALA A 47 3.78 2.81 -8.19
N GLU A 48 2.50 2.73 -8.51
CA GLU A 48 1.41 2.85 -7.54
C GLU A 48 1.41 1.70 -6.53
N CYS A 49 1.63 0.47 -7.00
CA CYS A 49 1.72 -0.69 -6.10
C CYS A 49 2.91 -0.57 -5.15
N GLU A 50 4.07 -0.09 -5.62
CA GLU A 50 5.26 0.10 -4.79
C GLU A 50 5.08 1.20 -3.75
N GLU A 51 4.48 2.34 -4.11
CA GLU A 51 4.16 3.38 -3.13
C GLU A 51 3.14 2.90 -2.10
N SER A 52 2.10 2.19 -2.54
CA SER A 52 1.10 1.63 -1.62
C SER A 52 1.72 0.67 -0.60
N VAL A 53 2.57 -0.26 -1.03
CA VAL A 53 3.26 -1.20 -0.14
C VAL A 53 4.23 -0.45 0.80
N ARG A 54 4.97 0.53 0.28
CA ARG A 54 5.88 1.36 1.10
C ARG A 54 5.14 2.18 2.16
N ALA A 55 3.98 2.74 1.81
CA ALA A 55 3.14 3.48 2.75
C ALA A 55 2.58 2.55 3.85
N SER A 56 2.17 1.34 3.49
CA SER A 56 1.72 0.33 4.46
C SER A 56 2.84 -0.02 5.44
N LEU A 57 4.03 -0.38 4.94
CA LEU A 57 5.18 -0.75 5.79
C LEU A 57 5.58 0.37 6.74
N ARG A 58 5.59 1.61 6.25
CA ARG A 58 5.87 2.79 7.09
C ARG A 58 4.82 2.98 8.18
N SER A 59 3.55 2.74 7.86
CA SER A 59 2.46 2.84 8.84
C SER A 59 2.60 1.78 9.92
N ASP A 60 3.00 0.56 9.53
CA ASP A 60 3.28 -0.53 10.47
C ASP A 60 4.47 -0.19 11.38
N GLU A 61 5.57 0.35 10.82
CA GLU A 61 6.73 0.83 11.59
C GLU A 61 6.39 1.98 12.56
N GLU A 62 5.57 2.94 12.14
CA GLU A 62 5.06 4.02 12.98
C GLU A 62 4.22 3.46 14.14
N PHE A 63 3.36 2.49 13.86
CA PHE A 63 2.55 1.84 14.87
C PHE A 63 3.41 1.06 15.89
N GLU A 64 4.39 0.29 15.43
CA GLU A 64 5.31 -0.47 16.29
C GLU A 64 6.17 0.44 17.18
N ARG A 65 6.56 1.63 16.69
CA ARG A 65 7.27 2.63 17.49
C ARG A 65 6.39 3.36 18.51
N GLY A 66 5.08 3.16 18.47
CA GLY A 66 4.13 3.90 19.30
C GLY A 66 3.86 5.31 18.77
N ASP A 67 4.30 5.63 17.55
CA ASP A 67 4.07 6.91 16.86
C ASP A 67 2.69 6.92 16.16
N SER A 68 1.67 6.38 16.83
CA SER A 68 0.30 6.36 16.32
C SER A 68 -0.65 7.05 17.29
N TYR A 69 -1.71 7.64 16.76
CA TYR A 69 -2.76 8.28 17.57
C TYR A 69 -3.93 7.32 17.76
N SER A 70 -4.47 7.25 18.97
CA SER A 70 -5.79 6.67 19.17
C SER A 70 -6.85 7.52 18.45
N HIS A 71 -8.00 6.89 18.15
CA HIS A 71 -9.13 7.60 17.58
C HIS A 71 -9.55 8.82 18.42
N THR A 72 -9.58 8.67 19.74
CA THR A 72 -9.94 9.75 20.66
C THR A 72 -8.96 10.92 20.58
N GLU A 73 -7.64 10.65 20.56
CA GLU A 73 -6.62 11.68 20.44
C GLU A 73 -6.67 12.39 19.09
N ALA A 74 -6.88 11.64 18.00
CA ALA A 74 -7.03 12.19 16.66
C ALA A 74 -8.24 13.14 16.58
N MET A 75 -9.39 12.74 17.14
CA MET A 75 -10.61 13.55 17.16
C MET A 75 -10.48 14.78 18.07
N GLN A 76 -9.84 14.65 19.23
CA GLN A 76 -9.58 15.80 20.11
C GLN A 76 -8.65 16.83 19.44
N THR A 77 -7.59 16.36 18.80
CA THR A 77 -6.63 17.22 18.08
C THR A 77 -7.30 17.94 16.93
N THR A 78 -8.08 17.23 16.11
CA THR A 78 -8.83 17.81 14.99
C THR A 78 -9.80 18.89 15.48
N ARG A 79 -10.58 18.61 16.53
CA ARG A 79 -11.53 19.60 17.11
C ARG A 79 -10.81 20.86 17.62
N ARG A 80 -9.65 20.71 18.28
CA ARG A 80 -8.85 21.86 18.75
C ARG A 80 -8.35 22.72 17.59
N LEU A 81 -7.85 22.10 16.52
CA LEU A 81 -7.36 22.82 15.33
C LEU A 81 -8.48 23.58 14.63
N LEU A 82 -9.67 22.99 14.50
CA LEU A 82 -10.85 23.65 13.93
C LEU A 82 -11.31 24.84 14.78
N ALA A 83 -11.37 24.68 16.10
CA ALA A 83 -11.75 25.77 17.00
C ALA A 83 -10.75 26.93 17.00
N ALA A 84 -9.45 26.66 16.86
CA ALA A 84 -8.41 27.68 16.76
C ALA A 84 -8.51 28.50 15.47
N ARG A 85 -8.87 27.86 14.34
CA ARG A 85 -9.04 28.55 13.05
C ARG A 85 -10.38 29.27 12.91
N GLY A 86 -11.46 28.74 13.51
CA GLY A 86 -12.75 29.41 13.56
C GLY A 86 -12.74 30.72 14.35
N LYS A 87 -11.85 30.85 15.36
CA LYS A 87 -11.69 32.08 16.17
C LYS A 87 -10.88 33.19 15.49
N GLN A 88 -10.26 32.94 14.34
CA GLN A 88 -9.49 33.95 13.59
C GLN A 88 -10.32 34.70 12.54
N GLN A 89 -11.60 34.37 12.38
CA GLN A 89 -12.48 34.96 11.35
C GLN A 89 -13.54 35.94 11.91
N ASP A 90 -13.47 36.31 13.19
CA ASP A 90 -14.32 37.34 13.80
C ASP A 90 -13.56 38.65 14.06
#